data_AF-A0AAA9T643-F1
#
_entry.id   AF-A0AAA9T643-F1
#
_cell.length_a   1.000
_cell.length_b   1.000
_cell.length_c   1.000
_cell.angle_alpha   90.00
_cell.angle_beta   90.00
_cell.angle_gamma   90.00
#
_symmetry.space_group_name_H-M   'P 1'
#
loop_
_entity.id
_entity.type
_entity.pdbx_description
1 polymer ?
#
loop_
_entity_poly.entity_id
_entity_poly.type
_entity_poly.pdbx_seq_one_letter_code
_entity_poly.pdbx_strand_id
1 'polypeptide(L)'
;MAVYTCTGYNDHYMYLNQGQQTIPNGLGMGGQHGYFGLWIDVDFGKGHSKAKPTCTTYGSPQLSAQEDFQFQKMEVWAVGEAPKAESVRKTRSILDIDPEARALLEASGRGRHSEGLREVPDEP
;
A
#
# COMPACT_ATOMS: atom_id res chain seq x y z
N MET A 1 28.54 2.07 5.47
CA MET A 1 27.13 2.49 5.28
C MET A 1 27.18 3.94 4.84
N ALA A 2 26.55 4.27 3.70
CA ALA A 2 26.51 5.63 3.16
C ALA A 2 25.06 6.13 3.11
N VAL A 3 24.86 7.42 3.30
CA VAL A 3 23.56 8.09 3.23
C VAL A 3 23.64 9.17 2.16
N TYR A 4 22.69 9.18 1.23
CA TYR A 4 22.65 10.10 0.10
C TYR A 4 21.41 10.98 0.22
N THR A 5 21.62 12.25 0.57
CA THR A 5 20.54 13.23 0.71
C THR A 5 20.20 13.86 -0.63
N CYS A 6 19.06 14.53 -0.74
CA CYS A 6 18.71 15.24 -1.97
C CYS A 6 19.78 16.27 -2.37
N THR A 7 20.05 16.36 -3.67
CA THR A 7 21.03 17.30 -4.25
C THR A 7 20.45 18.69 -4.47
N GLY A 8 19.12 18.80 -4.50
CA GLY A 8 18.40 20.02 -4.88
C GLY A 8 18.38 20.30 -6.40
N TYR A 9 18.94 19.42 -7.23
CA TYR A 9 18.99 19.60 -8.68
C TYR A 9 17.61 19.46 -9.36
N ASN A 10 16.76 18.58 -8.83
CA ASN A 10 15.39 18.35 -9.30
C ASN A 10 14.48 17.94 -8.13
N ASP A 11 13.19 17.79 -8.43
CA ASP A 11 12.12 17.42 -7.52
C ASP A 11 11.57 16.00 -7.76
N HIS A 12 12.32 15.15 -8.49
CA HIS A 12 11.91 13.79 -8.83
C HIS A 12 12.17 12.79 -7.69
N TYR A 13 11.66 13.09 -6.50
CA TYR A 13 12.00 12.35 -5.27
C TYR A 13 11.44 10.94 -5.24
N MET A 14 10.15 10.79 -5.56
CA MET A 14 9.42 9.53 -5.44
C MET A 14 8.42 9.38 -6.59
N TYR A 15 8.31 8.16 -7.07
CA TYR A 15 7.26 7.69 -7.95
C TYR A 15 6.58 6.52 -7.26
N LEU A 16 5.25 6.52 -7.16
CA LEU A 16 4.49 5.38 -6.67
C LEU A 16 3.26 5.21 -7.53
N ASN A 17 3.06 4.00 -8.04
CA ASN A 17 1.92 3.71 -8.89
C ASN A 17 1.50 2.25 -8.80
N GLN A 18 0.20 2.00 -8.97
CA GLN A 18 -0.40 0.66 -8.90
C GLN A 18 -1.66 0.59 -9.77
N GLY A 19 -1.89 -0.57 -10.41
CA GLY A 19 -3.12 -0.86 -11.16
C GLY A 19 -3.25 -0.18 -12.51
N GLN A 20 -2.18 0.44 -13.03
CA GLN A 20 -2.19 1.10 -14.33
C GLN A 20 -1.73 0.16 -15.45
N GLN A 21 -2.24 0.35 -16.66
CA GLN A 21 -1.85 -0.48 -17.82
C GLN A 21 -0.73 0.13 -18.66
N THR A 22 -0.63 1.46 -18.69
CA THR A 22 0.22 2.20 -19.64
C THR A 22 1.48 2.79 -19.00
N ILE A 23 1.55 2.83 -17.68
CA ILE A 23 2.68 3.34 -16.91
C ILE A 23 3.16 2.31 -15.88
N PRO A 24 4.46 2.29 -15.53
CA PRO A 24 5.02 1.28 -14.64
C PRO A 24 4.30 1.22 -13.29
N ASN A 25 4.06 0.02 -12.76
CA ASN A 25 3.53 -0.14 -11.40
C ASN A 25 4.69 -0.52 -10.49
N GLY A 26 4.79 0.15 -9.34
CA GLY A 26 5.90 -0.02 -8.42
C GLY A 26 6.26 1.28 -7.73
N LEU A 27 7.39 1.26 -7.05
CA LEU A 27 7.96 2.37 -6.30
C LEU A 27 9.32 2.75 -6.89
N GLY A 28 9.48 3.98 -7.33
CA GLY A 28 10.74 4.58 -7.75
C GLY A 28 11.19 5.66 -6.78
N MET A 29 12.49 5.73 -6.51
CA MET A 29 13.10 6.82 -5.75
C MET A 29 14.21 7.45 -6.57
N GLY A 30 14.11 8.76 -6.79
CA GLY A 30 15.14 9.59 -7.38
C GLY A 30 15.36 9.31 -8.86
N GLY A 31 14.87 10.19 -9.73
CA GLY A 31 15.08 10.09 -11.18
C GLY A 31 13.78 9.90 -11.94
N GLN A 32 13.88 9.33 -13.14
CA GLN A 32 12.75 9.23 -14.07
C GLN A 32 12.46 7.77 -14.44
N HIS A 33 11.34 7.54 -15.14
CA HIS A 33 10.96 6.21 -15.60
C HIS A 33 12.12 5.50 -16.30
N GLY A 34 12.40 4.28 -15.84
CA GLY A 34 13.47 3.44 -16.38
C GLY A 34 14.89 3.81 -15.94
N TYR A 35 15.08 4.88 -15.15
CA TYR A 35 16.37 5.35 -14.61
C TYR A 35 16.22 5.87 -13.17
N PHE A 36 15.49 5.13 -12.33
CA PHE A 36 15.41 5.45 -10.90
C PHE A 36 16.70 5.04 -10.18
N GLY A 37 17.12 5.83 -9.20
CA GLY A 37 18.22 5.52 -8.30
C GLY A 37 17.93 4.27 -7.46
N LEU A 38 16.65 4.04 -7.14
CA LEU A 38 16.13 2.77 -6.64
C LEU A 38 14.73 2.53 -7.23
N TRP A 39 14.51 1.34 -7.78
CA TRP A 39 13.20 0.88 -8.26
C TRP A 39 12.81 -0.43 -7.59
N ILE A 40 11.53 -0.53 -7.25
CA ILE A 40 10.86 -1.73 -6.75
C ILE A 40 9.67 -1.96 -7.65
N ASP A 41 9.65 -3.10 -8.33
CA ASP A 41 8.52 -3.49 -9.17
C ASP A 41 7.28 -3.84 -8.32
N VAL A 42 6.10 -3.81 -8.92
CA VAL A 42 4.83 -4.16 -8.25
C VAL A 42 4.82 -5.60 -7.72
N ASP A 43 5.62 -6.48 -8.30
CA ASP A 43 5.79 -7.85 -7.82
C ASP A 43 6.60 -7.97 -6.52
N PHE A 44 7.19 -6.86 -6.05
CA PHE A 44 8.11 -6.78 -4.90
C PHE A 44 9.34 -7.69 -5.00
N GLY A 45 9.54 -8.33 -6.14
CA GLY A 45 10.62 -9.26 -6.40
C GLY A 45 11.73 -8.59 -7.18
N LYS A 46 11.41 -7.87 -8.26
CA LYS A 46 12.42 -7.24 -9.13
C LYS A 46 12.69 -5.81 -8.73
N GLY A 47 13.94 -5.40 -8.85
CA GLY A 47 14.35 -4.03 -8.65
C GLY A 47 15.51 -3.65 -9.53
N HIS A 48 15.79 -2.35 -9.60
CA HIS A 48 17.02 -1.85 -10.20
C HIS A 48 17.53 -0.61 -9.48
N SER A 49 18.80 -0.31 -9.67
CA SER A 49 19.46 0.92 -9.22
C SER A 49 20.25 1.49 -10.38
N LYS A 50 19.67 2.45 -11.08
CA LYS A 50 20.25 3.03 -12.30
C LYS A 50 20.79 4.41 -12.01
N ALA A 51 22.10 4.47 -11.88
CA ALA A 51 22.82 5.65 -11.44
C ALA A 51 24.19 5.72 -12.14
N LYS A 52 24.22 5.86 -13.47
CA LYS A 52 25.46 5.98 -14.24
C LYS A 52 25.71 7.45 -14.64
N PRO A 53 26.71 8.15 -14.06
CA PRO A 53 27.60 7.74 -12.97
C PRO A 53 27.00 7.88 -11.56
N THR A 54 25.98 8.71 -11.40
CA THR A 54 25.20 8.88 -10.16
C THR A 54 23.75 9.26 -10.49
N CYS A 55 22.83 8.97 -9.58
CA CYS A 55 21.45 9.47 -9.63
C CYS A 55 21.48 10.99 -9.42
N THR A 56 20.79 11.77 -10.27
CA THR A 56 20.82 13.24 -10.19
C THR A 56 20.08 13.79 -8.96
N THR A 57 19.03 13.10 -8.49
CA THR A 57 18.19 13.55 -7.37
C THR A 57 18.89 13.38 -6.02
N TYR A 58 19.63 12.28 -5.81
CA TYR A 58 20.27 11.97 -4.52
C TYR A 58 21.80 11.95 -4.57
N GLY A 59 22.41 12.02 -5.76
CA GLY A 59 23.86 11.88 -5.93
C GLY A 59 24.37 10.48 -5.59
N SER A 60 23.47 9.50 -5.42
CA SER A 60 23.84 8.14 -5.07
C SER A 60 24.46 7.41 -6.26
N PRO A 61 25.46 6.54 -6.06
CA PRO A 61 25.88 5.59 -7.06
C PRO A 61 24.84 4.46 -7.19
N GLN A 62 25.15 3.46 -8.01
CA GLN A 62 24.43 2.18 -7.97
C GLN A 62 24.51 1.60 -6.54
N LEU A 63 23.35 1.28 -5.96
CA LEU A 63 23.22 0.84 -4.56
C LEU A 63 23.48 -0.66 -4.37
N SER A 64 23.46 -1.42 -5.46
CA SER A 64 23.63 -2.87 -5.55
C SER A 64 24.90 -3.24 -6.30
N ALA A 65 25.30 -4.52 -6.27
CA ALA A 65 26.45 -5.00 -7.04
C ALA A 65 26.21 -4.99 -8.56
N GLN A 66 24.95 -5.13 -8.98
CA GLN A 66 24.49 -5.08 -10.38
C GLN A 66 23.31 -4.14 -10.53
N GLU A 67 23.10 -3.60 -11.72
CA GLU A 67 22.05 -2.62 -12.01
C GLU A 67 20.66 -3.18 -11.73
N ASP A 68 20.38 -4.40 -12.20
CA ASP A 68 19.15 -5.14 -11.95
C ASP A 68 19.37 -6.21 -10.87
N PHE A 69 18.39 -6.40 -9.99
CA PHE A 69 18.49 -7.34 -8.87
C PHE A 69 17.12 -7.84 -8.42
N GLN A 70 17.13 -8.80 -7.47
CA GLN A 70 15.93 -9.28 -6.81
C GLN A 70 15.98 -9.04 -5.30
N PHE A 71 14.85 -8.64 -4.73
CA PHE A 71 14.68 -8.50 -3.29
C PHE A 71 14.46 -9.87 -2.66
N GLN A 72 15.24 -10.19 -1.63
CA GLN A 72 15.01 -11.40 -0.82
C GLN A 72 13.98 -11.16 0.29
N LYS A 73 14.07 -9.99 0.92
CA LYS A 73 13.18 -9.52 1.99
C LYS A 73 13.09 -8.01 1.89
N MET A 74 11.92 -7.47 2.19
CA MET A 74 11.67 -6.04 2.25
C MET A 74 10.86 -5.73 3.50
N GLU A 75 11.31 -4.76 4.26
CA GLU A 75 10.68 -4.33 5.52
C GLU A 75 10.39 -2.83 5.42
N VAL A 76 9.19 -2.44 5.87
CA VAL A 76 8.74 -1.04 5.88
C VAL A 76 8.40 -0.67 7.31
N TRP A 77 8.98 0.42 7.78
CA TRP A 77 8.85 0.87 9.16
C TRP A 77 8.13 2.21 9.17
N ALA A 78 6.97 2.27 9.82
CA ALA A 78 6.32 3.53 10.13
C ALA A 78 6.96 4.13 11.38
N VAL A 79 7.21 5.44 11.37
CA VAL A 79 7.72 6.18 12.52
C VAL A 79 6.57 6.97 13.14
N GLY A 80 6.40 6.88 14.46
CA GLY A 80 5.37 7.61 15.20
C GLY A 80 4.48 6.71 16.05
N GLU A 81 3.46 7.31 16.68
CA GLU A 81 2.45 6.55 17.41
C GLU A 81 1.61 5.71 16.43
N ALA A 82 1.33 4.46 16.81
CA ALA A 82 0.44 3.61 16.03
C ALA A 82 -0.92 4.31 15.89
N PRO A 83 -1.56 4.25 14.70
CA PRO A 83 -2.91 4.76 14.56
C PRO A 83 -3.76 4.11 15.64
N LYS A 84 -4.43 4.93 16.46
CA LYS A 84 -5.48 4.43 17.34
C LYS A 84 -6.45 3.73 16.40
N ALA A 85 -6.69 2.44 16.61
CA ALA A 85 -7.66 1.71 15.82
C ALA A 85 -8.94 2.56 15.81
N GLU A 86 -9.26 3.16 14.66
CA GLU A 86 -10.58 3.72 14.50
C GLU A 86 -11.49 2.55 14.77
N SER A 87 -12.28 2.63 15.85
CA SER A 87 -13.35 1.68 16.08
C SER A 87 -14.10 1.65 14.76
N VAL A 88 -14.00 0.53 14.02
CA VAL A 88 -14.88 0.27 12.89
C VAL A 88 -16.24 0.61 13.47
N ARG A 89 -16.87 1.69 12.98
CA ARG A 89 -18.20 2.09 13.45
C ARG A 89 -18.97 0.79 13.48
N LYS A 90 -19.43 0.33 14.66
CA LYS A 90 -20.27 -0.87 14.79
C LYS A 90 -21.43 -0.63 13.83
N THR A 91 -21.29 -1.08 12.58
CA THR A 91 -22.34 -0.96 11.59
C THR A 91 -23.36 -1.94 12.09
N ARG A 92 -24.45 -1.39 12.66
CA ARG A 92 -25.63 -2.17 13.01
C ARG A 92 -25.93 -3.11 11.85
N SER A 93 -26.29 -4.35 12.18
CA SER A 93 -26.57 -5.37 11.18
C SER A 93 -27.47 -4.78 10.11
N ILE A 94 -27.22 -5.08 8.83
CA ILE A 94 -28.12 -4.62 7.75
C ILE A 94 -29.57 -5.10 7.96
N LEU A 95 -29.75 -6.15 8.77
CA LEU A 95 -31.05 -6.64 9.22
C LEU A 95 -31.78 -5.69 10.20
N ASP A 96 -31.05 -4.80 10.87
CA ASP A 96 -31.59 -3.78 11.80
C ASP A 96 -31.80 -2.43 11.12
N ILE A 97 -31.29 -2.25 9.90
CA ILE A 97 -31.35 -0.99 9.14
C ILE A 97 -32.64 -0.88 8.32
N ASP A 98 -33.14 -2.00 7.77
CA ASP A 98 -34.27 -1.98 6.85
C ASP A 98 -35.29 -3.13 7.11
N PRO A 99 -36.47 -2.81 7.69
CA PRO A 99 -37.55 -3.77 7.92
C PRO A 99 -38.18 -4.32 6.64
N GLU A 100 -38.16 -3.59 5.53
CA GLU A 100 -38.72 -4.05 4.25
C GLU A 100 -37.78 -5.07 3.59
N ALA A 101 -36.47 -4.79 3.59
CA ALA A 101 -35.47 -5.75 3.14
C ALA A 101 -35.52 -7.05 3.95
N ARG A 102 -35.80 -6.95 5.26
CA ARG A 102 -36.02 -8.09 6.15
C ARG A 102 -37.23 -8.93 5.76
N ALA A 103 -38.34 -8.30 5.39
CA ALA A 103 -39.56 -9.00 4.95
C ALA A 103 -39.36 -9.67 3.58
N LEU A 104 -38.66 -9.03 2.66
CA LEU A 104 -38.33 -9.58 1.34
C LEU A 104 -37.43 -10.81 1.43
N LEU A 105 -36.44 -10.81 2.34
CA LEU A 105 -35.58 -11.97 2.56
C LEU A 105 -36.38 -13.19 3.06
N GLU A 106 -37.31 -12.98 4.01
CA GLU A 106 -38.20 -14.05 4.49
C GLU A 106 -39.13 -14.56 3.40
N ALA A 107 -39.74 -13.67 2.62
CA ALA A 107 -40.62 -14.05 1.50
C ALA A 107 -39.86 -14.83 0.40
N SER A 108 -38.56 -14.62 0.25
CA SER A 108 -37.70 -15.33 -0.70
C SER A 108 -37.31 -16.75 -0.25
N GLY A 109 -37.72 -17.18 0.94
CA GLY A 109 -37.43 -18.52 1.48
C GLY A 109 -35.97 -18.71 1.94
N ARG A 110 -35.19 -17.62 2.04
CA ARG A 110 -33.81 -17.65 2.54
C ARG A 110 -33.81 -17.57 4.06
N GLY A 111 -33.38 -18.65 4.72
CA GLY A 111 -33.32 -18.74 6.19
C GLY A 111 -32.31 -17.77 6.82
N ARG A 112 -32.65 -17.26 8.01
CA ARG A 112 -31.76 -16.40 8.80
C ARG A 112 -30.72 -17.23 9.53
N HIS A 113 -29.47 -17.16 9.09
CA HIS A 113 -28.36 -17.89 9.73
C HIS A 113 -27.64 -17.08 10.83
N SER A 114 -27.97 -15.80 11.01
CA SER A 114 -27.29 -14.88 11.94
C SER A 114 -28.07 -14.53 13.21
N GLU A 115 -29.29 -15.06 13.41
CA GLU A 115 -30.15 -14.71 14.55
C GLU A 115 -29.56 -15.12 15.92
N GLY A 116 -28.64 -16.11 15.95
CA GLY A 116 -27.99 -16.60 17.16
C GLY A 116 -26.61 -15.99 17.49
N LEU A 117 -26.08 -15.10 16.64
CA LEU A 117 -24.76 -14.46 16.81
C LEU A 117 -24.91 -12.96 17.09
N ARG A 118 -25.79 -12.60 18.02
CA ARG A 118 -25.95 -11.20 18.45
C ARG A 118 -24.97 -10.91 19.59
N GLU A 119 -24.12 -9.92 19.40
CA GLU A 119 -23.33 -9.37 20.50
C GLU A 119 -24.28 -8.82 21.58
N VAL A 120 -24.01 -9.17 22.83
CA VAL A 120 -24.80 -8.70 23.98
C VAL A 120 -24.69 -7.17 24.01
N PRO A 121 -25.80 -6.42 24.16
CA PRO A 121 -25.73 -4.97 24.30
C PRO A 121 -24.84 -4.62 25.50
N ASP A 122 -23.89 -3.70 25.31
CA ASP A 122 -23.20 -3.08 26.43
C ASP A 122 -24.28 -2.36 27.28
N GLU A 123 -24.47 -2.83 28.52
CA GLU A 123 -25.40 -2.22 29.48
C GLU A 123 -24.97 -0.76 29.77
N PRO A 124 -25.94 0.13 30.08
CA PRO A 124 -25.72 1.58 30.14
C PRO A 124 -24.80 2.06 31.27
#